data_AF-Q3L951-F1
#
_entry.id   AF-Q3L951-F1
#
_cell.length_a   1.000
_cell.length_b   1.000
_cell.length_c   1.000
_cell.angle_alpha   90.00
_cell.angle_beta   90.00
_cell.angle_gamma   90.00
#
_symmetry.space_group_name_H-M   'P 1'
#
loop_
_entity.id
_entity.type
_entity.pdbx_description
1 polymer ?
#
loop_
_entity_poly.entity_id
_entity_poly.type
_entity_poly.pdbx_seq_one_letter_code
_entity_poly.pdbx_strand_id
1 'polypeptide(L)'
;MFKFLRRRARLTPYLPVSAQDRPSTVSESEHARCRRVLVEIPSPEAFTEPDDDERELWRTGKLVPWYISLHLDSGHHDGPEVDIACLAEEPAVDNWELGHLYPSWAQTVALARLLGVRVRNLTHPEARPHHQSERPIGRPGRHVAILSFEPSAVQAVCGGLGARESGT
;
A
#
# COMPACT_ATOMS: atom_id res chain seq x y z
N MET A 1 30.21 -28.34 7.05
CA MET A 1 28.81 -28.78 7.18
C MET A 1 28.24 -28.19 8.47
N PHE A 2 27.74 -26.94 8.44
CA PHE A 2 27.20 -26.27 9.62
C PHE A 2 25.67 -26.23 9.53
N LYS A 3 25.00 -26.92 10.46
CA LYS A 3 23.54 -26.93 10.60
C LYS A 3 23.14 -25.71 11.42
N PHE A 4 22.56 -24.69 10.78
CA PHE A 4 21.93 -23.59 11.50
C PHE A 4 20.55 -24.05 12.01
N LEU A 5 20.42 -24.16 13.33
CA LEU A 5 19.14 -24.38 13.99
C LEU A 5 18.24 -23.16 13.79
N ARG A 6 17.11 -23.34 13.11
CA ARG A 6 16.01 -22.38 13.08
C ARG A 6 15.44 -22.21 14.49
N ARG A 7 15.81 -21.11 15.15
CA ARG A 7 15.13 -20.66 16.38
C ARG A 7 13.76 -20.12 15.96
N ARG A 8 12.69 -20.90 16.19
CA ARG A 8 11.31 -20.39 16.09
C ARG A 8 11.16 -19.28 17.14
N ALA A 9 11.05 -18.03 16.69
CA ALA A 9 10.57 -16.95 17.54
C ALA A 9 9.16 -17.35 18.02
N ARG A 10 9.00 -17.47 19.34
CA ARG A 10 7.67 -17.66 19.94
C ARG A 10 6.93 -16.34 19.76
N LEU A 11 5.90 -16.35 18.93
CA LEU A 11 4.92 -15.27 18.85
C LEU A 11 4.30 -15.11 20.23
N THR A 12 4.64 -14.04 20.94
CA THR A 12 3.86 -13.63 22.10
C THR A 12 2.49 -13.22 21.55
N PRO A 13 1.38 -13.87 21.95
CA PRO A 13 0.08 -13.45 21.48
C PRO A 13 -0.18 -12.03 21.98
N TYR A 14 -0.42 -11.11 21.06
CA TYR A 14 -0.91 -9.78 21.36
C TYR A 14 -2.21 -9.92 22.15
N LEU A 15 -2.21 -9.45 23.40
CA LEU A 15 -3.43 -9.28 24.19
C LEU A 15 -4.06 -7.96 23.75
N PRO A 16 -5.22 -7.96 23.09
CA PRO A 16 -5.88 -6.70 22.73
C PRO A 16 -6.29 -5.98 24.01
N VAL A 17 -5.87 -4.71 24.12
CA VAL A 17 -6.48 -3.75 25.03
C VAL A 17 -7.98 -3.74 24.73
N SER A 18 -8.81 -3.95 25.76
CA SER A 18 -10.26 -4.02 25.63
C SER A 18 -10.79 -2.78 24.91
N ALA A 19 -11.63 -2.97 23.90
CA ALA A 19 -12.22 -1.90 23.08
C ALA A 19 -13.14 -0.93 23.84
N GLN A 20 -13.24 -1.07 25.17
CA GLN A 20 -14.17 -0.33 26.02
C GLN A 20 -13.60 0.99 26.57
N ASP A 21 -12.29 1.27 26.43
CA ASP A 21 -11.68 2.45 27.10
C ASP A 21 -11.44 3.68 26.21
N ARG A 22 -11.84 3.66 24.93
CA ARG A 22 -11.92 4.88 24.10
C ARG A 22 -13.09 4.79 23.14
N PRO A 23 -14.10 5.69 23.20
CA PRO A 23 -15.08 5.77 22.13
C PRO A 23 -14.33 6.11 20.85
N SER A 24 -14.37 5.21 19.87
CA SER A 24 -13.80 5.48 18.56
C SER A 24 -14.56 6.67 17.96
N THR A 25 -13.83 7.71 17.56
CA THR A 25 -14.38 8.84 16.81
C THR A 25 -14.74 8.46 15.36
N VAL A 26 -14.41 7.23 14.96
CA VAL A 26 -14.65 6.66 13.64
C VAL A 26 -15.99 5.93 13.64
N SER A 27 -16.82 6.21 12.64
CA SER A 27 -18.14 5.58 12.50
C SER A 27 -18.05 4.07 12.28
N GLU A 28 -19.11 3.34 12.62
CA GLU A 28 -19.19 1.90 12.39
C GLU A 28 -19.07 1.52 10.90
N SER A 29 -19.58 2.38 10.00
CA SER A 29 -19.44 2.22 8.56
C SER A 29 -17.99 2.28 8.10
N GLU A 30 -17.17 3.16 8.67
CA GLU A 30 -15.75 3.25 8.38
C GLU A 30 -14.98 2.05 8.95
N HIS A 31 -15.34 1.59 10.15
CA HIS A 31 -14.82 0.33 10.69
C HIS A 31 -15.12 -0.86 9.78
N ALA A 32 -16.34 -0.95 9.24
CA ALA A 32 -16.71 -2.00 8.30
C ALA A 32 -15.93 -1.90 6.98
N ARG A 33 -15.74 -0.69 6.43
CA ARG A 33 -14.93 -0.44 5.23
C ARG A 33 -13.48 -0.89 5.43
N CYS A 34 -12.85 -0.47 6.53
CA CYS A 34 -11.47 -0.86 6.86
C CYS A 34 -11.33 -2.38 7.00
N ARG A 35 -12.30 -3.05 7.64
CA ARG A 35 -12.30 -4.51 7.73
C ARG A 35 -12.38 -5.19 6.37
N ARG A 36 -13.21 -4.70 5.44
CA ARG A 36 -13.26 -5.25 4.07
C ARG A 36 -11.89 -5.17 3.38
N VAL A 37 -11.27 -4.00 3.39
CA VAL A 37 -9.94 -3.81 2.77
C VAL A 37 -8.89 -4.75 3.40
N LEU A 38 -8.97 -5.03 4.70
CA LEU A 38 -8.02 -5.91 5.37
C LEU A 38 -8.27 -7.41 5.12
N VAL A 39 -9.51 -7.82 4.93
CA VAL A 39 -9.91 -9.24 4.81
C VAL A 39 -9.96 -9.69 3.36
N GLU A 40 -10.31 -8.80 2.43
CA GLU A 40 -10.47 -9.08 1.00
C GLU A 40 -9.16 -8.83 0.23
N ILE A 41 -8.01 -9.23 0.80
CA ILE A 41 -6.74 -9.17 0.06
C ILE A 41 -6.86 -10.15 -1.11
N PRO A 42 -6.82 -9.68 -2.37
CA PRO A 42 -6.97 -10.56 -3.52
C PRO A 42 -5.83 -11.59 -3.53
N SER A 43 -6.13 -12.82 -3.93
CA SER A 43 -5.05 -13.78 -4.19
C SER A 43 -4.12 -13.20 -5.27
N PRO A 44 -2.79 -13.28 -5.09
CA PRO A 44 -1.87 -12.71 -6.05
C PRO A 44 -2.05 -13.36 -7.42
N GLU A 45 -2.39 -12.54 -8.41
CA GLU A 45 -2.38 -12.93 -9.81
C GLU A 45 -0.98 -12.67 -10.36
N ALA A 46 -0.45 -13.58 -11.20
CA ALA A 46 0.85 -13.38 -11.82
C ALA A 46 0.87 -12.07 -12.64
N PHE A 47 2.01 -11.38 -12.64
CA PHE A 47 2.17 -10.15 -13.42
C PHE A 47 1.78 -10.34 -14.89
N THR A 48 1.00 -9.40 -15.39
CA THR A 48 0.69 -9.19 -16.81
C THR A 48 0.79 -7.70 -17.10
N GLU A 49 0.96 -7.33 -18.37
CA GLU A 49 0.89 -5.92 -18.74
C GLU A 49 -0.48 -5.33 -18.31
N PRO A 50 -0.49 -4.16 -17.65
CA PRO A 50 -1.69 -3.59 -17.07
C PRO A 50 -2.64 -3.06 -18.13
N ASP A 51 -3.94 -3.19 -17.86
CA ASP A 51 -5.02 -2.69 -18.69
C ASP A 51 -5.51 -1.29 -18.27
N ASP A 52 -6.45 -0.72 -19.04
CA ASP A 52 -7.02 0.59 -18.76
C ASP A 52 -7.79 0.63 -17.42
N ASP A 53 -8.39 -0.49 -17.01
CA ASP A 53 -9.09 -0.61 -15.73
C ASP A 53 -8.11 -0.50 -14.56
N GLU A 54 -6.95 -1.17 -14.64
CA GLU A 54 -5.88 -1.04 -13.66
C GLU A 54 -5.30 0.38 -13.62
N ARG A 55 -5.15 1.03 -14.78
CA ARG A 55 -4.75 2.42 -14.85
C ARG A 55 -5.78 3.34 -14.21
N GLU A 56 -7.07 3.08 -14.38
CA GLU A 56 -8.15 3.85 -13.78
C GLU A 56 -8.22 3.69 -12.25
N LEU A 57 -8.02 2.47 -11.74
CA LEU A 57 -7.89 2.22 -10.29
C LEU A 57 -6.72 3.03 -9.71
N TRP A 58 -5.55 3.00 -10.34
CA TRP A 58 -4.42 3.83 -9.94
C TRP A 58 -4.76 5.33 -10.03
N ARG A 59 -5.29 5.80 -11.15
CA ARG A 59 -5.58 7.23 -11.38
C ARG A 59 -6.54 7.79 -10.33
N THR A 60 -7.48 6.99 -9.86
CA THR A 60 -8.47 7.36 -8.85
C THR A 60 -8.01 7.14 -7.41
N GLY A 61 -6.72 6.84 -7.19
CA GLY A 61 -6.13 6.75 -5.86
C GLY A 61 -6.50 5.47 -5.10
N LYS A 62 -6.74 4.37 -5.82
CA LYS A 62 -7.16 3.09 -5.22
C LYS A 62 -6.01 2.22 -4.71
N LEU A 63 -4.76 2.63 -4.91
CA LEU A 63 -3.63 1.94 -4.31
C LEU A 63 -3.74 1.95 -2.78
N VAL A 64 -3.38 0.83 -2.17
CA VAL A 64 -3.42 0.62 -0.72
C VAL A 64 -1.98 0.47 -0.20
N PRO A 65 -1.44 1.42 0.58
CA PRO A 65 -0.09 1.34 1.12
C PRO A 65 0.20 0.03 1.86
N TRP A 66 -0.78 -0.45 2.63
CA TRP A 66 -0.68 -1.74 3.32
C TRP A 66 -0.44 -2.93 2.37
N TYR A 67 -1.02 -2.93 1.16
CA TYR A 67 -0.79 -4.01 0.20
C TYR A 67 0.63 -3.95 -0.36
N ILE A 68 1.17 -2.75 -0.59
CA ILE A 68 2.57 -2.55 -0.97
C ILE A 68 3.48 -3.15 0.11
N SER A 69 3.29 -2.78 1.37
CA SER A 69 4.07 -3.31 2.48
C SER A 69 3.98 -4.83 2.61
N LEU A 70 2.76 -5.38 2.46
CA LEU A 70 2.51 -6.82 2.55
C LEU A 70 3.26 -7.60 1.46
N HIS A 71 3.22 -7.13 0.21
CA HIS A 71 3.88 -7.81 -0.90
C HIS A 71 5.41 -7.68 -0.83
N LEU A 72 5.94 -6.52 -0.43
CA LEU A 72 7.37 -6.33 -0.19
C LEU A 72 7.88 -7.28 0.92
N ASP A 73 7.19 -7.33 2.06
CA ASP A 73 7.52 -8.23 3.18
C ASP A 73 7.46 -9.71 2.76
N SER A 74 6.48 -10.09 1.93
CA SER A 74 6.30 -11.46 1.46
C SER A 74 7.38 -11.88 0.47
N GLY A 75 7.80 -10.96 -0.40
CA GLY A 75 8.89 -11.16 -1.36
C GLY A 75 10.28 -11.11 -0.74
N HIS A 76 10.41 -10.66 0.51
CA HIS A 76 11.69 -10.37 1.17
C HIS A 76 12.56 -9.36 0.40
N HIS A 77 11.91 -8.41 -0.28
CA HIS A 77 12.60 -7.33 -0.99
C HIS A 77 13.23 -6.37 0.02
N ASP A 78 14.49 -5.99 -0.21
CA ASP A 78 15.15 -4.94 0.55
C ASP A 78 14.99 -3.58 -0.13
N GLY A 79 15.13 -2.50 0.65
CA GLY A 79 14.89 -1.12 0.18
C GLY A 79 15.66 -0.78 -1.11
N PRO A 80 16.99 -0.96 -1.14
CA PRO A 80 17.79 -0.62 -2.31
C PRO A 80 17.39 -1.37 -3.60
N GLU A 81 17.00 -2.65 -3.49
CA GLU A 81 16.49 -3.40 -4.64
C GLU A 81 15.22 -2.74 -5.21
N VAL A 82 14.29 -2.37 -4.34
CA VAL A 82 13.01 -1.74 -4.73
C VAL A 82 13.25 -0.37 -5.34
N ASP A 83 14.14 0.43 -4.76
CA ASP A 83 14.49 1.76 -5.26
C ASP A 83 15.04 1.70 -6.68
N ILE A 84 15.99 0.79 -6.94
CA ILE A 84 16.57 0.59 -8.28
C ILE A 84 15.51 0.11 -9.27
N ALA A 85 14.73 -0.90 -8.89
CA ALA A 85 13.72 -1.49 -9.78
C ALA A 85 12.64 -0.49 -10.17
N CYS A 86 12.26 0.40 -9.24
CA CYS A 86 11.21 1.39 -9.45
C CYS A 86 11.74 2.75 -9.93
N LEU A 87 13.06 2.96 -10.02
CA LEU A 87 13.66 4.28 -10.23
C LEU A 87 13.14 5.29 -9.19
N ALA A 88 13.09 4.85 -7.94
CA ALA A 88 12.71 5.67 -6.80
C ALA A 88 13.95 6.22 -6.11
N GLU A 89 13.86 7.48 -5.66
CA GLU A 89 14.90 8.10 -4.84
C GLU A 89 14.48 7.98 -3.37
N GLU A 90 15.39 7.52 -2.50
CA GLU A 90 15.13 7.47 -1.07
C GLU A 90 14.71 8.86 -0.54
N PRO A 91 13.67 8.99 0.31
CA PRO A 91 12.88 7.93 0.96
C PRO A 91 11.52 7.68 0.28
N ALA A 92 11.46 7.63 -1.06
CA ALA A 92 10.18 7.53 -1.77
C ALA A 92 9.40 6.25 -1.44
N VAL A 93 10.05 5.08 -1.42
CA VAL A 93 9.38 3.80 -1.13
C VAL A 93 8.80 3.79 0.29
N ASP A 94 9.56 4.25 1.28
CA ASP A 94 9.07 4.42 2.65
C ASP A 94 7.81 5.32 2.68
N ASN A 95 7.84 6.42 1.93
CA ASN A 95 6.69 7.32 1.83
C ASN A 95 5.52 6.73 1.04
N TRP A 96 5.73 5.73 0.17
CA TRP A 96 4.65 4.98 -0.47
C TRP A 96 3.97 4.06 0.54
N GLU A 97 4.73 3.31 1.32
CA GLU A 97 4.22 2.43 2.40
C GLU A 97 3.51 3.22 3.49
N LEU A 98 3.96 4.46 3.75
CA LEU A 98 3.31 5.39 4.65
C LEU A 98 2.15 6.15 4.04
N GLY A 99 1.96 6.09 2.73
CA GLY A 99 0.91 6.81 1.99
C GLY A 99 1.10 8.34 1.91
N HIS A 100 2.32 8.83 2.16
CA HIS A 100 2.68 10.26 2.04
C HIS A 100 3.04 10.67 0.61
N LEU A 101 3.57 9.74 -0.18
CA LEU A 101 3.94 9.96 -1.57
C LEU A 101 3.20 8.96 -2.46
N TYR A 102 2.63 9.43 -3.56
CA TYR A 102 1.95 8.55 -4.52
C TYR A 102 2.94 8.13 -5.62
N PRO A 103 3.13 6.83 -5.91
CA PRO A 103 3.99 6.42 -7.01
C PRO A 103 3.38 6.84 -8.35
N SER A 104 4.23 7.25 -9.29
CA SER A 104 3.81 7.45 -10.68
C SER A 104 3.27 6.16 -11.30
N TRP A 105 2.58 6.26 -12.44
CA TRP A 105 2.10 5.07 -13.14
C TRP A 105 3.25 4.13 -13.51
N ALA A 106 4.33 4.67 -14.09
CA ALA A 106 5.50 3.87 -14.45
C ALA A 106 6.14 3.17 -13.23
N GLN A 107 6.26 3.88 -12.10
CA GLN A 107 6.73 3.30 -10.83
C GLN A 107 5.80 2.21 -10.30
N THR A 108 4.49 2.39 -10.43
CA THR A 108 3.49 1.41 -10.00
C THR A 108 3.58 0.12 -10.82
N VAL A 109 3.74 0.24 -12.15
CA VAL A 109 3.94 -0.91 -13.03
C VAL A 109 5.28 -1.60 -12.76
N ALA A 110 6.35 -0.84 -12.54
CA ALA A 110 7.66 -1.37 -12.17
C ALA A 110 7.61 -2.14 -10.84
N LEU A 111 6.94 -1.59 -9.84
CA LEU A 111 6.71 -2.24 -8.54
C LEU A 111 5.91 -3.53 -8.70
N ALA A 112 4.79 -3.51 -9.42
CA ALA A 112 4.00 -4.71 -9.68
C ALA A 112 4.81 -5.81 -10.38
N ARG A 113 5.66 -5.42 -11.34
CA ARG A 113 6.57 -6.34 -12.04
C ARG A 113 7.63 -6.93 -11.11
N LEU A 114 8.26 -6.12 -10.25
CA LEU A 114 9.22 -6.59 -9.24
C LEU A 114 8.57 -7.62 -8.30
N LEU A 115 7.36 -7.29 -7.82
CA LEU A 115 6.60 -8.13 -6.90
C LEU A 115 6.01 -9.39 -7.55
N GLY A 116 6.04 -9.48 -8.89
CA GLY A 116 5.45 -10.58 -9.65
C GLY A 116 3.93 -10.64 -9.58
N VAL A 117 3.26 -9.53 -9.27
CA VAL A 117 1.79 -9.44 -9.14
C VAL A 117 1.18 -8.46 -10.12
N ARG A 118 -0.14 -8.52 -10.34
CA ARG A 118 -0.84 -7.48 -11.12
C ARG A 118 -0.97 -6.17 -10.35
N VAL A 119 -1.12 -5.05 -11.06
CA VAL A 119 -1.35 -3.73 -10.43
C VAL A 119 -2.62 -3.74 -9.57
N ARG A 120 -3.68 -4.42 -10.02
CA ARG A 120 -4.92 -4.59 -9.23
C ARG A 120 -4.71 -5.23 -7.87
N ASN A 121 -3.69 -6.09 -7.69
CA ASN A 121 -3.35 -6.67 -6.38
C ASN A 121 -2.83 -5.63 -5.38
N LEU A 122 -2.38 -4.46 -5.85
CA LEU A 122 -1.97 -3.33 -5.02
C LEU A 122 -3.11 -2.33 -4.75
N THR A 123 -4.31 -2.59 -5.26
CA THR A 123 -5.47 -1.69 -5.17
C THR A 123 -6.64 -2.34 -4.44
N HIS A 124 -7.57 -1.52 -3.96
CA HIS A 124 -8.88 -1.99 -3.50
C HIS A 124 -10.01 -1.04 -3.93
N PRO A 125 -11.15 -1.52 -4.46
CA PRO A 125 -12.24 -0.66 -4.94
C PRO A 125 -12.79 0.33 -3.88
N GLU A 126 -12.85 -0.12 -2.63
CA GLU A 126 -13.28 0.70 -1.48
C GLU A 126 -12.19 1.62 -0.91
N ALA A 127 -10.95 1.52 -1.39
CA ALA A 127 -9.91 2.47 -1.03
C ALA A 127 -10.29 3.86 -1.56
N ARG A 128 -10.03 4.88 -0.76
CA ARG A 128 -10.26 6.27 -1.14
C ARG A 128 -9.15 7.09 -0.53
N PRO A 129 -8.57 8.07 -1.25
CA PRO A 129 -7.61 8.99 -0.65
C PRO A 129 -8.23 9.64 0.59
N HIS A 130 -7.51 9.63 1.69
CA HIS A 130 -8.01 10.11 2.97
C HIS A 130 -6.87 10.62 3.83
N HIS A 131 -7.07 11.81 4.40
CA HIS A 131 -6.13 12.39 5.33
C HIS A 131 -6.24 11.72 6.69
N GLN A 132 -5.12 11.26 7.24
CA GLN A 132 -5.06 10.68 8.58
C GLN A 132 -4.20 11.57 9.48
N SER A 133 -4.83 12.24 10.45
CA SER A 133 -4.14 13.20 11.33
C SER A 133 -3.03 12.58 12.17
N GLU A 134 -3.13 11.29 12.49
CA GLU A 134 -2.16 10.54 13.31
C GLU A 134 -1.31 9.57 12.44
N ARG A 135 -1.07 9.91 11.18
CA ARG A 135 -0.27 9.07 10.27
C ARG A 135 1.16 8.88 10.82
N PRO A 136 1.70 7.64 10.84
CA PRO A 136 3.04 7.39 11.33
C PRO A 136 4.13 8.15 10.57
N ILE A 137 5.19 8.55 11.27
CA ILE A 137 6.38 9.21 10.69
C ILE A 137 7.34 8.18 10.07
N GLY A 138 7.32 6.95 10.54
CA GLY A 138 8.12 5.84 10.04
C GLY A 138 7.29 4.57 9.92
N ARG A 139 7.79 3.58 9.16
CA ARG A 139 7.10 2.32 8.89
C ARG A 139 6.58 1.72 10.20
N PRO A 140 5.26 1.61 10.38
CA PRO A 140 4.72 1.10 11.62
C PRO A 140 4.94 -0.42 11.69
N GLY A 141 4.85 -1.00 12.89
CA GLY A 141 4.92 -2.45 13.04
C GLY A 141 3.81 -3.16 12.26
N ARG A 142 4.02 -4.45 11.94
CA ARG A 142 3.12 -5.31 11.13
C ARG A 142 1.63 -5.35 11.53
N HIS A 143 1.23 -4.74 12.64
CA HIS A 143 -0.14 -4.71 13.15
C HIS A 143 -0.89 -3.41 12.83
N VAL A 144 -0.23 -2.43 12.19
CA VAL A 144 -0.86 -1.16 11.79
C VAL A 144 -0.93 -1.12 10.27
N ALA A 145 -2.15 -1.09 9.73
CA ALA A 145 -2.39 -1.03 8.30
C ALA A 145 -2.74 0.39 7.87
N ILE A 146 -2.00 0.92 6.90
CA ILE A 146 -2.27 2.19 6.26
C ILE A 146 -3.07 1.92 4.99
N LEU A 147 -4.34 2.29 4.98
CA LEU A 147 -5.30 1.85 3.97
C LEU A 147 -5.47 2.83 2.79
N SER A 148 -4.84 4.00 2.86
CA SER A 148 -5.02 5.06 1.87
C SER A 148 -3.84 6.03 1.82
N PHE A 149 -3.61 6.60 0.65
CA PHE A 149 -2.72 7.73 0.45
C PHE A 149 -3.35 9.05 0.87
N GLU A 150 -2.51 10.05 1.15
CA GLU A 150 -2.93 11.43 1.31
C GLU A 150 -3.57 11.97 0.01
N PRO A 151 -4.70 12.69 0.09
CA PRO A 151 -5.35 13.24 -1.10
C PRO A 151 -4.43 14.16 -1.93
N SER A 152 -3.60 14.96 -1.26
CA SER A 152 -2.63 15.86 -1.91
C SER A 152 -1.56 15.09 -2.68
N ALA A 153 -1.11 13.94 -2.17
CA ALA A 153 -0.11 13.10 -2.84
C ALA A 153 -0.67 12.51 -4.15
N VAL A 154 -1.92 12.02 -4.11
CA VAL A 154 -2.61 11.53 -5.31
C VAL A 154 -2.82 12.66 -6.32
N GLN A 155 -3.25 13.83 -5.87
CA GLN A 155 -3.47 14.99 -6.74
C GLN A 155 -2.18 15.48 -7.40
N ALA A 156 -1.05 15.47 -6.69
CA ALA A 156 0.23 15.90 -7.24
C ALA A 156 0.65 15.11 -8.49
N VAL A 157 0.30 13.82 -8.52
CA VAL A 157 0.64 12.91 -9.63
C VAL A 157 -0.46 12.85 -10.68
N CYS A 158 -1.73 12.70 -10.26
CA CYS A 158 -2.85 12.47 -11.17
C CYS A 158 -3.51 13.76 -11.68
N GLY A 159 -3.41 14.87 -10.94
CA GLY A 159 -4.04 16.14 -11.29
C GLY A 159 -3.49 16.78 -12.57
N GLY A 160 -2.25 16.48 -12.94
CA GLY A 160 -1.64 16.94 -14.19
C GLY A 160 -2.04 16.14 -15.43
N LEU A 161 -2.67 14.97 -15.27
CA LEU A 161 -3.04 14.10 -16.40
C LEU A 161 -4.32 14.57 -17.09
N GLY A 162 -5.33 15.03 -16.33
CA GLY A 162 -6.59 15.51 -16.91
C GLY A 162 -6.47 16.78 -17.75
N ALA A 163 -5.48 17.64 -17.45
CA ALA A 163 -5.25 18.87 -18.20
C ALA A 163 -4.58 18.65 -19.57
N ARG A 164 -3.90 17.52 -19.77
CA ARG A 164 -3.17 17.21 -21.01
C ARG A 164 -3.99 16.42 -22.04
N GLU A 165 -5.05 15.76 -21.59
CA GLU A 165 -5.93 14.94 -22.44
C GLU A 165 -7.13 15.74 -23.01
N SER A 166 -7.35 16.99 -22.57
CA SER A 166 -8.44 17.86 -23.04
C SER A 166 -8.03 18.82 -24.18
N GLY A 167 -6.85 18.61 -24.78
CA GLY A 167 -6.27 19.50 -25.77
C GLY A 167 -5.85 18.76 -27.04
N THR A 168 -6.79 18.26 -27.83
CA THR A 168 -6.63 18.07 -29.28
C THR A 168 -8.00 18.11 -29.94
#